data_AF-A0A0A1U1P5-F1
#
_entry.id   AF-A0A0A1U1P5-F1
#
_cell.length_a   1.000
_cell.length_b   1.000
_cell.length_c   1.000
_cell.angle_alpha   90.00
_cell.angle_beta   90.00
_cell.angle_gamma   90.00
#
_symmetry.space_group_name_H-M   'P 1'
#
loop_
_entity.id
_entity.type
_entity.pdbx_description
1 polymer ?
#
loop_
_entity_poly.entity_id
_entity_poly.type
_entity_poly.pdbx_seq_one_letter_code
_entity_poly.pdbx_strand_id
1 'polypeptide(L)'
;MKNTLSCFILFFMSIGYSISWCEENGVISLDKNKNSCKKSGWTVKYYYDDDDNDYYNFTFRETCCSIQTMILRDNETDEYTILLFSFQNSNNLKALYIQEKNENVRIYFVDSGRPENFFISFGCFNNENSCRTTIGEKWRPTIQLKSQSIVLFSDIDQRFWIEFYRTITQIAYLFIDGNVIQSVTFQFKTSQLVGDPYTNGRYLFTGKSKEENVTFESLKTVFYVRSVCERNGYNRILYFGKTEINVYANLINTTCYCNAENENITLDNVNTFPDCRYNSSLFDLNLTTIGENKSESENINIYVNVTQWFSIIFKPNRKYILNGLETHENTINFDTLEILENENIIFNLNCNISTLKITSIGKFYFKKNLVINTQIIISETNLTNKILFALDGDFSEVKTSLLSKCGKRVYLTKSEYNMCLCNYTENGIWDPKGYDGVNRGDCFNNNTQNTLTLQILSSQMNEISTPQTWNRIEINVKDVNVTSTSNVTTKTLLLHKCATFNVPLKITSSIEFYTNGYIKMTSK
;
A
#
# COMPACT_ATOMS: atom_id res chain seq x y z
N MET A 1 -24.11 95.99 -8.40
CA MET A 1 -24.62 94.61 -8.25
C MET A 1 -24.25 93.81 -9.49
N LYS A 2 -23.27 92.92 -9.40
CA LYS A 2 -23.06 91.84 -10.38
C LYS A 2 -22.21 90.75 -9.73
N ASN A 3 -22.80 89.55 -9.79
CA ASN A 3 -22.48 88.27 -9.19
C ASN A 3 -21.00 87.87 -9.13
N THR A 4 -20.56 87.53 -7.92
CA THR A 4 -19.52 86.53 -7.66
C THR A 4 -20.02 85.15 -8.10
N LEU A 5 -19.53 84.66 -9.24
CA LEU A 5 -19.67 83.26 -9.64
C LEU A 5 -18.46 82.50 -9.08
N SER A 6 -18.67 81.85 -7.92
CA SER A 6 -17.69 80.95 -7.32
C SER A 6 -17.68 79.65 -8.13
N CYS A 7 -16.62 79.44 -8.91
CA CYS A 7 -16.42 78.22 -9.67
C CYS A 7 -16.03 77.10 -8.69
N PHE A 8 -16.99 76.29 -8.26
CA PHE A 8 -16.75 75.05 -7.54
C PHE A 8 -16.17 74.02 -8.52
N ILE A 9 -14.84 73.87 -8.52
CA ILE A 9 -14.19 72.74 -9.18
C ILE A 9 -14.42 71.51 -8.28
N LEU A 10 -15.42 70.71 -8.63
CA LEU A 10 -15.61 69.36 -8.11
C LEU A 10 -14.48 68.48 -8.64
N PHE A 11 -13.43 68.32 -7.83
CA PHE A 11 -12.47 67.23 -8.00
C PHE A 11 -13.20 65.92 -7.66
N PHE A 12 -13.71 65.23 -8.67
CA PHE A 12 -13.97 63.81 -8.55
C PHE A 12 -12.62 63.11 -8.39
N MET A 13 -12.15 62.92 -7.16
CA MET A 13 -11.20 61.84 -6.88
C MET A 13 -11.94 60.56 -7.23
N SER A 14 -11.65 59.98 -8.40
CA SER A 14 -11.90 58.56 -8.60
C SER A 14 -11.09 57.83 -7.52
N ILE A 15 -11.79 57.33 -6.50
CA ILE A 15 -11.25 56.32 -5.62
C ILE A 15 -10.99 55.13 -6.55
N GLY A 16 -9.76 55.02 -7.06
CA GLY A 16 -9.38 53.92 -7.93
C GLY A 16 -9.56 52.64 -7.13
N TYR A 17 -10.54 51.84 -7.53
CA TYR A 17 -10.67 50.47 -7.05
C TYR A 17 -9.37 49.74 -7.40
N SER A 18 -8.65 49.30 -6.38
CA SER A 18 -7.42 48.56 -6.54
C SER A 18 -7.67 47.09 -6.29
N ILE A 19 -7.55 46.29 -7.32
CA ILE A 19 -7.76 44.85 -7.25
C ILE A 19 -6.39 44.18 -7.17
N SER A 20 -6.16 43.37 -6.13
CA SER A 20 -4.92 42.59 -6.00
C SER A 20 -5.19 41.20 -5.44
N TRP A 21 -4.46 40.20 -5.93
CA TRP A 21 -4.45 38.87 -5.31
C TRP A 21 -3.58 38.88 -4.06
N CYS A 22 -4.11 38.37 -2.96
CA CYS A 22 -3.50 38.41 -1.65
C CYS A 22 -3.46 37.05 -0.99
N GLU A 23 -2.42 36.81 -0.19
CA GLU A 23 -2.32 35.61 0.64
C GLU A 23 -2.58 35.92 2.12
N GLU A 24 -3.50 35.17 2.73
CA GLU A 24 -3.70 35.13 4.18
C GLU A 24 -3.79 33.68 4.64
N ASN A 25 -2.90 33.25 5.55
CA ASN A 25 -2.85 31.90 6.11
C ASN A 25 -2.87 30.76 5.06
N GLY A 26 -2.14 30.94 3.95
CA GLY A 26 -2.08 29.95 2.85
C GLY A 26 -3.27 29.99 1.89
N VAL A 27 -4.20 30.93 2.05
CA VAL A 27 -5.32 31.17 1.13
C VAL A 27 -4.99 32.36 0.24
N ILE A 28 -4.97 32.14 -1.07
CA ILE A 28 -4.83 33.15 -2.12
C ILE A 28 -6.23 33.54 -2.58
N SER A 29 -6.60 34.81 -2.43
CA SER A 29 -7.89 35.34 -2.87
C SER A 29 -7.78 36.76 -3.42
N LEU A 30 -8.79 37.18 -4.17
CA LEU A 30 -8.88 38.54 -4.69
C LEU A 30 -9.31 39.52 -3.58
N ASP A 31 -8.56 40.60 -3.37
CA ASP A 31 -8.91 41.69 -2.45
C ASP A 31 -9.10 42.99 -3.27
N LYS A 32 -10.34 43.44 -3.39
CA LYS A 32 -10.74 44.65 -4.14
C LYS A 32 -10.44 45.96 -3.42
N ASN A 33 -9.97 45.89 -2.17
CA ASN A 33 -9.71 47.05 -1.31
C ASN A 33 -8.21 47.26 -1.03
N LYS A 34 -7.32 46.48 -1.65
CA LYS A 34 -5.86 46.59 -1.43
C LYS A 34 -5.08 46.70 -2.73
N ASN A 35 -4.22 47.72 -2.79
CA ASN A 35 -3.23 47.89 -3.86
C ASN A 35 -2.07 46.89 -3.77
N SER A 36 -1.75 46.43 -2.56
CA SER A 36 -0.66 45.49 -2.31
C SER A 36 -0.91 44.69 -1.04
N CYS A 37 -0.33 43.50 -0.97
CA CYS A 37 -0.49 42.58 0.13
C CYS A 37 0.62 41.52 0.10
N LYS A 38 0.68 40.72 1.16
CA LYS A 38 1.68 39.65 1.30
C LYS A 38 1.47 38.60 0.21
N LYS A 39 2.57 38.21 -0.45
CA LYS A 39 2.66 37.09 -1.38
C LYS A 39 3.87 36.26 -0.98
N SER A 40 3.67 35.17 -0.26
CA SER A 40 4.76 34.42 0.38
C SER A 40 5.38 33.43 -0.60
N GLY A 41 6.23 33.94 -1.50
CA GLY A 41 6.98 33.11 -2.44
C GLY A 41 6.27 32.88 -3.78
N TRP A 42 5.18 33.57 -4.07
CA TRP A 42 4.52 33.53 -5.38
C TRP A 42 4.29 34.93 -5.93
N THR A 43 4.00 35.03 -7.22
CA THR A 43 3.59 36.28 -7.87
C THR A 43 2.49 36.05 -8.87
N VAL A 44 1.72 37.10 -9.15
CA VAL A 44 0.71 37.11 -10.21
C VAL A 44 0.98 38.26 -11.17
N LYS A 45 0.81 38.01 -12.47
CA LYS A 45 0.82 39.04 -13.51
C LYS A 45 -0.43 38.87 -14.36
N TYR A 46 -1.06 39.99 -14.70
CA TYR A 46 -2.16 40.03 -15.66
C TYR A 46 -1.61 40.29 -17.06
N TYR A 47 -2.14 39.58 -18.03
CA TYR A 47 -1.83 39.76 -19.45
C TYR A 47 -3.13 39.98 -20.20
N TYR A 48 -3.13 41.04 -21.01
CA TYR A 48 -4.20 41.35 -21.94
C TYR A 48 -3.88 40.70 -23.28
N ASP A 49 -4.83 39.96 -23.85
CA ASP A 49 -4.71 39.40 -25.19
C ASP A 49 -5.81 39.99 -26.08
N ASP A 50 -5.43 40.52 -27.24
CA ASP A 50 -6.36 41.23 -28.16
C ASP A 50 -7.48 40.31 -28.70
N ASP A 51 -7.34 38.98 -28.54
CA ASP A 51 -8.31 37.94 -28.91
C ASP A 51 -9.24 37.49 -27.75
N ASP A 52 -9.53 38.36 -26.77
CA ASP A 52 -10.39 38.10 -25.59
C ASP A 52 -9.90 36.93 -24.69
N ASN A 53 -8.58 36.67 -24.65
CA ASN A 53 -7.97 35.62 -23.83
C ASN A 53 -7.18 36.19 -22.65
N ASP A 54 -7.78 37.13 -21.92
CA ASP A 54 -7.16 37.71 -20.73
C ASP A 54 -6.85 36.64 -19.68
N TYR A 55 -5.63 36.70 -19.13
CA TYR A 55 -5.17 35.68 -18.19
C TYR A 55 -4.32 36.24 -17.05
N TYR A 56 -4.51 35.61 -15.88
CA TYR A 56 -3.64 35.78 -14.73
C TYR A 56 -2.62 34.64 -14.71
N ASN A 57 -1.33 34.97 -14.70
CA ASN A 57 -0.25 34.02 -14.54
C ASN A 57 0.27 34.05 -13.10
N PHE A 58 -0.07 33.03 -12.33
CA PHE A 58 0.48 32.73 -11.02
C PHE A 58 1.78 31.95 -11.17
N THR A 59 2.87 32.50 -10.67
CA THR A 59 4.19 31.86 -10.64
C THR A 59 4.59 31.58 -9.20
N PHE A 60 4.67 30.29 -8.83
CA PHE A 60 5.24 29.85 -7.55
C PHE A 60 6.75 29.76 -7.67
N ARG A 61 7.48 30.51 -6.83
CA ARG A 61 8.94 30.62 -6.88
C ARG A 61 9.61 29.53 -6.04
N GLU A 62 10.93 29.41 -6.14
CA GLU A 62 11.72 28.46 -5.35
C GLU A 62 11.56 28.68 -3.83
N THR A 63 11.40 29.95 -3.41
CA THR A 63 11.13 30.31 -2.02
C THR A 63 9.69 30.03 -1.58
N CYS A 64 8.83 29.59 -2.50
CA CYS A 64 7.50 29.15 -2.16
C CYS A 64 7.55 27.74 -1.54
N CYS A 65 6.81 27.45 -0.50
CA CYS A 65 5.88 28.31 0.24
C CYS A 65 6.09 28.07 1.73
N SER A 66 5.69 29.03 2.58
CA SER A 66 5.80 28.87 4.04
C SER A 66 4.93 27.72 4.56
N ILE A 67 3.87 27.37 3.82
CA ILE A 67 3.00 26.22 4.04
C ILE A 67 3.04 25.37 2.76
N GLN A 68 3.17 24.06 2.89
CA GLN A 68 3.21 23.13 1.74
C GLN A 68 1.86 22.98 1.04
N THR A 69 0.81 23.55 1.60
CA THR A 69 -0.55 23.51 1.10
C THR A 69 -1.06 24.92 0.92
N MET A 70 -1.61 25.20 -0.26
CA MET A 70 -2.27 26.46 -0.55
C MET A 70 -3.68 26.25 -1.06
N ILE A 71 -4.53 27.25 -0.84
CA ILE A 71 -5.89 27.31 -1.36
C ILE A 71 -5.97 28.53 -2.26
N LEU A 72 -6.38 28.38 -3.51
CA LEU A 72 -6.83 29.49 -4.33
C LEU A 72 -8.35 29.57 -4.18
N ARG A 73 -8.85 30.72 -3.74
CA ARG A 73 -10.28 30.99 -3.62
C ARG A 73 -10.65 32.19 -4.47
N ASP A 74 -11.43 31.93 -5.51
CA ASP A 74 -12.07 32.97 -6.31
C ASP A 74 -13.59 32.86 -6.20
N ASN A 75 -14.17 33.84 -5.51
CA ASN A 75 -15.61 33.93 -5.26
C ASN A 75 -16.24 35.14 -5.95
N GLU A 76 -15.44 35.93 -6.67
CA GLU A 76 -15.73 37.35 -6.93
C GLU A 76 -15.47 37.82 -8.36
N THR A 77 -14.94 36.97 -9.23
CA THR A 77 -14.79 37.25 -10.66
C THR A 77 -16.02 36.79 -11.45
N ASP A 78 -16.77 37.74 -11.99
CA ASP A 78 -17.88 37.47 -12.92
C ASP A 78 -17.39 37.37 -14.39
N GLU A 79 -16.08 37.52 -14.62
CA GLU A 79 -15.47 37.65 -15.96
C GLU A 79 -14.91 36.32 -16.49
N TYR A 80 -14.94 36.18 -17.82
CA TYR A 80 -14.25 35.12 -18.54
C TYR A 80 -12.75 35.30 -18.34
N THR A 81 -12.08 34.33 -17.72
CA THR A 81 -10.67 34.48 -17.37
C THR A 81 -9.95 33.15 -17.37
N ILE A 82 -8.67 33.17 -17.75
CA ILE A 82 -7.77 32.02 -17.61
C ILE A 82 -6.85 32.25 -16.41
N LEU A 83 -6.81 31.29 -15.48
CA LEU A 83 -5.85 31.27 -14.38
C LEU A 83 -4.75 30.26 -14.71
N LEU A 84 -3.58 30.77 -15.08
CA LEU A 84 -2.41 29.99 -15.44
C LEU A 84 -1.49 29.82 -14.23
N PHE A 85 -1.11 28.58 -13.95
CA PHE A 85 -0.22 28.21 -12.86
C PHE A 85 1.12 27.72 -13.42
N SER A 86 2.19 28.41 -13.05
CA SER A 86 3.58 28.10 -13.38
C SER A 86 4.41 27.93 -12.12
N PHE A 87 5.46 27.13 -12.20
CA PHE A 87 6.28 26.74 -11.06
C PHE A 87 7.74 26.94 -11.40
N GLN A 88 8.54 27.45 -10.47
CA GLN A 88 9.99 27.40 -10.55
C GLN A 88 10.50 26.11 -9.87
N ASN A 89 11.60 25.56 -10.38
CA ASN A 89 12.22 24.35 -9.83
C ASN A 89 12.49 24.50 -8.33
N SER A 90 12.47 23.37 -7.61
CA SER A 90 12.78 23.32 -6.17
C SER A 90 11.77 24.02 -5.25
N ASN A 91 10.57 24.37 -5.73
CA ASN A 91 9.51 24.86 -4.86
C ASN A 91 8.99 23.73 -3.94
N ASN A 92 8.59 24.11 -2.72
CA ASN A 92 8.20 23.19 -1.64
C ASN A 92 6.69 22.91 -1.57
N LEU A 93 5.89 23.41 -2.50
CA LEU A 93 4.45 23.20 -2.50
C LEU A 93 4.15 21.71 -2.74
N LYS A 94 3.20 21.15 -2.00
CA LYS A 94 2.77 19.75 -2.12
C LYS A 94 1.32 19.63 -2.57
N ALA A 95 0.49 20.60 -2.19
CA ALA A 95 -0.92 20.61 -2.54
C ALA A 95 -1.42 22.01 -2.91
N LEU A 96 -2.29 22.08 -3.92
CA LEU A 96 -3.06 23.27 -4.25
C LEU A 96 -4.55 22.92 -4.36
N TYR A 97 -5.37 23.60 -3.56
CA TYR A 97 -6.81 23.46 -3.56
C TYR A 97 -7.42 24.64 -4.33
N ILE A 98 -8.21 24.36 -5.35
CA ILE A 98 -8.87 25.34 -6.22
C ILE A 98 -10.34 25.40 -5.85
N GLN A 99 -10.72 26.50 -5.19
CA GLN A 99 -12.09 26.86 -4.87
C GLN A 99 -12.53 27.95 -5.85
N GLU A 100 -13.08 27.52 -6.99
CA GLU A 100 -13.56 28.40 -8.05
C GLU A 100 -15.09 28.40 -8.06
N LYS A 101 -15.72 29.57 -7.97
CA LYS A 101 -17.17 29.75 -8.02
C LYS A 101 -17.72 29.81 -9.43
N ASN A 102 -16.98 30.39 -10.37
CA ASN A 102 -17.44 30.69 -11.72
C ASN A 102 -17.15 29.52 -12.68
N GLU A 103 -18.17 29.07 -13.39
CA GLU A 103 -18.05 27.99 -14.39
C GLU A 103 -17.25 28.40 -15.64
N ASN A 104 -17.08 29.71 -15.85
CA ASN A 104 -16.41 30.30 -17.00
C ASN A 104 -14.94 30.66 -16.76
N VAL A 105 -14.36 30.18 -15.66
CA VAL A 105 -12.93 30.34 -15.37
C VAL A 105 -12.18 29.08 -15.78
N ARG A 106 -11.24 29.22 -16.71
CA ARG A 106 -10.36 28.11 -17.13
C ARG A 106 -9.13 28.08 -16.25
N ILE A 107 -8.88 26.94 -15.64
CA ILE A 107 -7.66 26.68 -14.88
C ILE A 107 -6.65 26.00 -15.79
N TYR A 108 -5.43 26.50 -15.85
CA TYR A 108 -4.36 25.95 -16.69
C TYR A 108 -3.09 25.70 -15.89
N PHE A 109 -2.60 24.47 -15.85
CA PHE A 109 -1.35 24.11 -15.19
C PHE A 109 -0.23 23.86 -16.19
N VAL A 110 0.87 24.62 -16.07
CA VAL A 110 2.08 24.48 -16.89
C VAL A 110 3.11 23.63 -16.16
N ASP A 111 3.55 22.54 -16.79
CA ASP A 111 4.61 21.68 -16.26
C ASP A 111 5.98 22.33 -16.54
N SER A 112 6.35 23.29 -15.68
CA SER A 112 7.52 24.18 -15.82
C SER A 112 8.49 24.13 -14.63
N GLY A 113 8.49 23.03 -13.87
CA GLY A 113 9.25 22.89 -12.63
C GLY A 113 8.36 22.63 -11.42
N ARG A 114 7.24 21.93 -11.66
CA ARG A 114 6.26 21.58 -10.63
C ARG A 114 6.90 20.60 -9.63
N PRO A 115 6.39 20.48 -8.40
CA PRO A 115 6.89 19.46 -7.48
C PRO A 115 6.49 18.05 -7.92
N GLU A 116 7.33 17.07 -7.59
CA GLU A 116 6.99 15.66 -7.72
C GLU A 116 5.88 15.29 -6.73
N ASN A 117 4.93 14.42 -7.15
CA ASN A 117 3.74 14.02 -6.40
C ASN A 117 2.84 15.19 -6.00
N PHE A 118 2.69 16.18 -6.88
CA PHE A 118 1.86 17.35 -6.61
C PHE A 118 0.36 16.99 -6.60
N PHE A 119 -0.33 17.36 -5.52
CA PHE A 119 -1.77 17.15 -5.38
C PHE A 119 -2.55 18.41 -5.76
N ILE A 120 -3.50 18.28 -6.69
CA ILE A 120 -4.41 19.36 -7.05
C ILE A 120 -5.83 18.91 -6.74
N SER A 121 -6.53 19.70 -5.95
CA SER A 121 -7.92 19.46 -5.59
C SER A 121 -8.79 20.55 -6.16
N PHE A 122 -9.90 20.20 -6.81
CA PHE A 122 -10.91 21.13 -7.27
C PHE A 122 -12.18 20.93 -6.46
N GLY A 123 -12.78 22.03 -6.02
CA GLY A 123 -14.08 22.00 -5.35
C GLY A 123 -14.08 22.55 -3.93
N CYS A 124 -15.23 22.43 -3.30
CA CYS A 124 -15.50 22.95 -1.97
C CYS A 124 -15.52 21.80 -0.96
N PHE A 125 -14.50 21.74 -0.12
CA PHE A 125 -14.39 20.74 0.92
C PHE A 125 -15.16 21.25 2.16
N ASN A 126 -15.89 20.36 2.85
CA ASN A 126 -16.67 20.66 4.07
C ASN A 126 -17.99 21.44 3.87
N ASN A 127 -18.80 21.11 2.87
CA ASN A 127 -20.14 21.68 2.63
C ASN A 127 -20.15 23.22 2.39
N GLU A 128 -19.05 23.76 1.87
CA GLU A 128 -19.01 25.16 1.42
C GLU A 128 -19.81 25.31 0.11
N ASN A 129 -20.78 26.23 0.05
CA ASN A 129 -21.67 26.42 -1.12
C ASN A 129 -21.10 27.38 -2.18
N SER A 130 -19.81 27.69 -2.12
CA SER A 130 -19.20 28.77 -2.90
C SER A 130 -18.45 28.29 -4.14
N CYS A 131 -18.42 27.00 -4.45
CA CYS A 131 -17.73 26.47 -5.64
C CYS A 131 -18.70 26.15 -6.76
N ARG A 132 -18.19 26.20 -8.00
CA ARG A 132 -18.89 25.78 -9.19
C ARG A 132 -19.30 24.31 -9.08
N THR A 133 -20.48 24.00 -9.61
CA THR A 133 -21.05 22.64 -9.58
C THR A 133 -21.01 21.96 -10.95
N THR A 134 -20.76 22.72 -12.01
CA THR A 134 -20.68 22.26 -13.40
C THR A 134 -19.60 23.01 -14.16
N ILE A 135 -19.17 22.44 -15.29
CA ILE A 135 -18.24 23.09 -16.21
C ILE A 135 -18.52 22.71 -17.67
N GLY A 136 -18.41 23.70 -18.55
CA GLY A 136 -18.52 23.51 -20.00
C GLY A 136 -17.19 23.09 -20.64
N GLU A 137 -17.25 22.48 -21.83
CA GLU A 137 -16.07 22.00 -22.58
C GLU A 137 -15.03 23.09 -22.86
N LYS A 138 -15.45 24.36 -23.01
CA LYS A 138 -14.54 25.49 -23.26
C LYS A 138 -13.68 25.85 -22.04
N TRP A 139 -14.18 25.59 -20.83
CA TRP A 139 -13.59 26.07 -19.58
C TRP A 139 -12.92 24.98 -18.74
N ARG A 140 -12.95 23.73 -19.21
CA ARG A 140 -12.35 22.58 -18.52
C ARG A 140 -10.88 22.82 -18.14
N PRO A 141 -10.45 22.40 -16.93
CA PRO A 141 -9.08 22.58 -16.51
C PRO A 141 -8.13 21.86 -17.47
N THR A 142 -7.06 22.53 -17.84
CA THR A 142 -6.03 21.98 -18.72
C THR A 142 -4.74 21.78 -17.95
N ILE A 143 -4.17 20.59 -18.07
CA ILE A 143 -3.00 20.17 -17.30
C ILE A 143 -1.95 19.69 -18.29
N GLN A 144 -0.83 20.40 -18.35
CA GLN A 144 0.35 19.89 -19.03
C GLN A 144 1.03 18.84 -18.16
N LEU A 145 1.40 17.73 -18.79
CA LEU A 145 2.07 16.62 -18.12
C LEU A 145 3.25 16.13 -18.95
N LYS A 146 4.46 16.41 -18.46
CA LYS A 146 5.75 16.04 -19.10
C LYS A 146 6.36 14.82 -18.41
N SER A 147 6.92 15.02 -17.22
CA SER A 147 7.70 13.98 -16.53
C SER A 147 7.34 13.80 -15.06
N GLN A 148 6.78 14.82 -14.41
CA GLN A 148 6.55 14.81 -12.98
C GLN A 148 5.20 14.18 -12.64
N SER A 149 5.15 13.39 -11.58
CA SER A 149 3.90 12.76 -11.13
C SER A 149 2.88 13.79 -10.61
N ILE A 150 1.58 13.56 -10.87
CA ILE A 150 0.50 14.44 -10.43
C ILE A 150 -0.73 13.65 -9.98
N VAL A 151 -1.41 14.18 -8.96
CA VAL A 151 -2.65 13.62 -8.42
C VAL A 151 -3.73 14.69 -8.51
N LEU A 152 -4.85 14.35 -9.14
CA LEU A 152 -6.01 15.22 -9.32
C LEU A 152 -7.18 14.68 -8.52
N PHE A 153 -7.88 15.56 -7.83
CA PHE A 153 -9.13 15.25 -7.15
C PHE A 153 -10.19 16.29 -7.50
N SER A 154 -11.44 15.87 -7.69
CA SER A 154 -12.56 16.81 -7.79
C SER A 154 -13.86 16.31 -7.17
N ASP A 155 -14.63 17.20 -6.56
CA ASP A 155 -15.99 16.91 -6.08
C ASP A 155 -17.03 16.79 -7.21
N ILE A 156 -16.84 17.50 -8.32
CA ILE A 156 -17.63 17.43 -9.55
C ILE A 156 -16.85 16.85 -10.73
N ASP A 157 -17.49 16.57 -11.86
CA ASP A 157 -16.79 16.20 -13.10
C ASP A 157 -16.16 17.45 -13.73
N GLN A 158 -14.83 17.60 -13.59
CA GLN A 158 -14.10 18.75 -14.17
C GLN A 158 -13.85 18.60 -15.66
N ARG A 159 -14.10 17.42 -16.24
CA ARG A 159 -13.81 17.12 -17.65
C ARG A 159 -12.36 17.41 -18.03
N PHE A 160 -11.39 16.96 -17.23
CA PHE A 160 -9.98 17.32 -17.35
C PHE A 160 -9.43 17.19 -18.78
N TRP A 161 -8.75 18.23 -19.25
CA TRP A 161 -7.95 18.19 -20.48
C TRP A 161 -6.49 17.95 -20.12
N ILE A 162 -5.93 16.81 -20.53
CA ILE A 162 -4.53 16.47 -20.26
C ILE A 162 -3.70 16.60 -21.53
N GLU A 163 -2.76 17.54 -21.52
CA GLU A 163 -1.78 17.72 -22.58
C GLU A 163 -0.52 16.89 -22.27
N PHE A 164 -0.34 15.79 -23.00
CA PHE A 164 0.74 14.85 -22.77
C PHE A 164 1.99 15.16 -23.60
N TYR A 165 3.12 15.30 -22.90
CA TYR A 165 4.46 15.49 -23.45
C TYR A 165 5.37 14.34 -23.00
N ARG A 166 5.22 13.18 -23.62
CA ARG A 166 5.95 11.96 -23.23
C ARG A 166 6.99 11.53 -24.26
N THR A 167 7.95 10.72 -23.82
CA THR A 167 8.91 10.00 -24.67
C THR A 167 8.95 8.53 -24.26
N ILE A 168 9.72 7.69 -24.97
CA ILE A 168 9.85 6.26 -24.67
C ILE A 168 10.36 6.03 -23.24
N THR A 169 11.18 6.94 -22.72
CA THR A 169 11.83 6.83 -21.40
C THR A 169 11.18 7.71 -20.34
N GLN A 170 10.16 8.49 -20.67
CA GLN A 170 9.52 9.44 -19.76
C GLN A 170 7.99 9.33 -19.88
N ILE A 171 7.42 8.55 -18.96
CA ILE A 171 5.98 8.40 -18.77
C ILE A 171 5.65 8.87 -17.36
N ALA A 172 4.95 10.01 -17.26
CA ALA A 172 4.57 10.56 -15.96
C ALA A 172 3.41 9.77 -15.33
N TYR A 173 3.42 9.68 -14.00
CA TYR A 173 2.28 9.16 -13.24
C TYR A 173 1.18 10.22 -13.15
N LEU A 174 -0.04 9.81 -13.48
CA LEU A 174 -1.26 10.60 -13.34
C LEU A 174 -2.28 9.78 -12.56
N PHE A 175 -2.73 10.30 -11.42
CA PHE A 175 -3.85 9.77 -10.68
C PHE A 175 -5.04 10.73 -10.73
N ILE A 176 -6.24 10.22 -11.01
CA ILE A 176 -7.46 11.04 -11.07
C ILE A 176 -8.54 10.42 -10.19
N ASP A 177 -8.98 11.15 -9.17
CA ASP A 177 -10.02 10.74 -8.25
C ASP A 177 -11.10 11.81 -8.10
N GLY A 178 -12.18 11.48 -7.42
CA GLY A 178 -13.24 12.41 -7.11
C GLY A 178 -14.45 11.78 -6.42
N ASN A 179 -15.32 12.65 -5.91
CA ASN A 179 -16.63 12.21 -5.40
C ASN A 179 -17.46 11.61 -6.54
N VAL A 180 -17.31 12.12 -7.76
CA VAL A 180 -17.94 11.62 -8.99
C VAL A 180 -16.90 11.09 -9.99
N ILE A 181 -17.37 10.27 -10.93
CA ILE A 181 -16.56 9.78 -12.07
C ILE A 181 -16.10 10.98 -12.90
N GLN A 182 -14.82 11.02 -13.25
CA GLN A 182 -14.24 12.11 -14.05
C GLN A 182 -14.22 11.77 -15.54
N SER A 183 -14.56 12.76 -16.37
CA SER A 183 -14.33 12.71 -17.81
C SER A 183 -12.95 13.28 -18.13
N VAL A 184 -12.22 12.68 -19.07
CA VAL A 184 -10.82 13.04 -19.37
C VAL A 184 -10.59 13.07 -20.87
N THR A 185 -10.07 14.17 -21.40
CA THR A 185 -9.61 14.27 -22.78
C THR A 185 -8.10 14.35 -22.85
N PHE A 186 -7.48 13.46 -23.62
CA PHE A 186 -6.04 13.45 -23.84
C PHE A 186 -5.65 14.09 -25.16
N GLN A 187 -4.64 14.95 -25.13
CA GLN A 187 -4.01 15.52 -26.30
C GLN A 187 -2.51 15.21 -26.28
N PHE A 188 -2.05 14.38 -27.21
CA PHE A 188 -0.63 14.08 -27.36
C PHE A 188 0.08 15.23 -28.09
N LYS A 189 0.99 15.90 -27.40
CA LYS A 189 1.84 16.97 -27.97
C LYS A 189 3.15 16.41 -28.54
N THR A 190 3.50 15.17 -28.20
CA THR A 190 4.66 14.40 -28.69
C THR A 190 4.22 13.03 -29.22
N SER A 191 5.17 12.14 -29.57
CA SER A 191 4.92 10.82 -30.17
C SER A 191 3.77 10.03 -29.52
N GLN A 192 2.83 9.60 -30.36
CA GLN A 192 1.53 9.07 -29.91
C GLN A 192 1.57 7.58 -29.53
N LEU A 193 2.42 6.79 -30.18
CA LEU A 193 2.57 5.35 -29.94
C LEU A 193 3.93 5.06 -29.32
N VAL A 194 3.92 4.49 -28.12
CA VAL A 194 5.14 4.06 -27.42
C VAL A 194 4.95 2.62 -26.97
N GLY A 195 5.73 1.70 -27.55
CA GLY A 195 5.90 0.33 -27.07
C GLY A 195 4.79 -0.66 -27.41
N ASP A 196 5.00 -1.89 -26.95
CA ASP A 196 4.10 -3.03 -27.09
C ASP A 196 2.84 -2.88 -26.22
N PRO A 197 1.77 -3.64 -26.51
CA PRO A 197 0.60 -3.72 -25.63
C PRO A 197 1.01 -4.04 -24.18
N TYR A 198 0.37 -3.38 -23.21
CA TYR A 198 0.63 -3.53 -21.76
C TYR A 198 2.00 -3.06 -21.25
N THR A 199 2.68 -2.20 -22.01
CA THR A 199 3.87 -1.50 -21.52
C THR A 199 3.52 -0.13 -20.93
N ASN A 200 4.41 0.42 -20.09
CA ASN A 200 4.28 1.77 -19.54
C ASN A 200 4.05 2.85 -20.62
N GLY A 201 4.55 2.67 -21.85
CA GLY A 201 4.32 3.57 -22.98
C GLY A 201 2.84 3.71 -23.39
N ARG A 202 2.00 2.76 -22.98
CA ARG A 202 0.56 2.75 -23.19
C ARG A 202 -0.25 3.33 -22.02
N TYR A 203 0.40 3.66 -20.91
CA TYR A 203 -0.23 4.25 -19.73
C TYR A 203 -0.84 5.61 -20.04
N LEU A 204 -2.10 5.82 -19.61
CA LEU A 204 -2.73 7.12 -19.56
C LEU A 204 -2.80 7.61 -18.12
N PHE A 205 -3.54 6.90 -17.27
CA PHE A 205 -3.71 7.26 -15.86
C PHE A 205 -4.30 6.09 -15.07
N THR A 206 -4.27 6.23 -13.75
CA THR A 206 -5.01 5.38 -12.82
C THR A 206 -6.02 6.23 -12.09
N GLY A 207 -7.26 5.79 -11.94
CA GLY A 207 -8.28 6.64 -11.33
C GLY A 207 -9.71 6.17 -11.40
N LYS A 208 -10.61 6.95 -10.81
CA LYS A 208 -12.05 6.72 -10.82
C LYS A 208 -12.68 7.24 -12.13
N SER A 209 -12.47 6.48 -13.20
CA SER A 209 -12.98 6.77 -14.55
C SER A 209 -13.46 5.50 -15.24
N LYS A 210 -14.30 5.65 -16.27
CA LYS A 210 -14.69 4.56 -17.18
C LYS A 210 -14.11 4.78 -18.58
N GLU A 211 -14.13 3.74 -19.42
CA GLU A 211 -13.59 3.80 -20.78
C GLU A 211 -14.31 4.84 -21.64
N GLU A 212 -15.64 4.93 -21.54
CA GLU A 212 -16.48 5.85 -22.31
C GLU A 212 -16.29 7.33 -21.93
N ASN A 213 -15.73 7.59 -20.76
CA ASN A 213 -15.44 8.93 -20.24
C ASN A 213 -14.07 9.46 -20.71
N VAL A 214 -13.28 8.64 -21.40
CA VAL A 214 -11.95 9.01 -21.86
C VAL A 214 -11.96 9.21 -23.37
N THR A 215 -11.57 10.40 -23.80
CA THR A 215 -11.53 10.80 -25.21
C THR A 215 -10.16 11.32 -25.61
N PHE A 216 -9.93 11.47 -26.92
CA PHE A 216 -8.70 12.05 -27.45
C PHE A 216 -9.01 13.23 -28.35
N GLU A 217 -8.25 14.31 -28.18
CA GLU A 217 -8.36 15.48 -29.05
C GLU A 217 -7.67 15.22 -30.40
N SER A 218 -8.46 15.36 -31.48
CA SER A 218 -8.06 15.44 -32.90
C SER A 218 -6.79 14.66 -33.28
N LEU A 219 -6.98 13.38 -33.57
CA LEU A 219 -5.93 12.50 -34.05
C LEU A 219 -6.26 12.03 -35.46
N LYS A 220 -5.25 12.01 -36.35
CA LYS A 220 -5.30 11.28 -37.63
C LYS A 220 -5.46 9.75 -37.40
N THR A 221 -5.22 9.29 -36.19
CA THR A 221 -5.22 7.88 -35.77
C THR A 221 -6.27 7.67 -34.69
N VAL A 222 -7.14 6.68 -34.88
CA VAL A 222 -8.15 6.32 -33.89
C VAL A 222 -7.53 5.44 -32.82
N PHE A 223 -7.49 5.95 -31.59
CA PHE A 223 -7.18 5.15 -30.39
C PHE A 223 -8.45 4.69 -29.70
N TYR A 224 -8.31 3.61 -28.96
CA TYR A 224 -9.33 3.11 -28.06
C TYR A 224 -8.76 2.99 -26.67
N VAL A 225 -9.64 3.15 -25.69
CA VAL A 225 -9.31 3.11 -24.29
C VAL A 225 -9.71 1.75 -23.73
N ARG A 226 -8.91 1.18 -22.83
CA ARG A 226 -9.33 0.03 -22.02
C ARG A 226 -8.94 0.22 -20.56
N SER A 227 -9.83 -0.20 -19.67
CA SER A 227 -9.46 -0.50 -18.29
C SER A 227 -8.84 -1.89 -18.25
N VAL A 228 -7.57 -1.95 -17.86
CA VAL A 228 -6.82 -3.23 -17.81
C VAL A 228 -6.70 -3.81 -16.40
N CYS A 229 -7.07 -3.03 -15.39
CA CYS A 229 -7.14 -3.44 -13.99
C CYS A 229 -8.17 -2.54 -13.30
N GLU A 230 -9.06 -3.12 -12.50
CA GLU A 230 -9.97 -2.40 -11.61
C GLU A 230 -9.78 -2.93 -10.18
N ARG A 231 -9.54 -2.02 -9.22
CA ARG A 231 -9.50 -2.34 -7.80
C ARG A 231 -10.03 -1.21 -6.95
N ASN A 232 -10.94 -1.53 -6.03
CA ASN A 232 -11.57 -0.56 -5.13
C ASN A 232 -12.21 0.63 -5.87
N GLY A 233 -12.71 0.40 -7.10
CA GLY A 233 -13.29 1.45 -7.97
C GLY A 233 -12.27 2.29 -8.74
N TYR A 234 -10.97 2.02 -8.59
CA TYR A 234 -9.90 2.65 -9.36
C TYR A 234 -9.49 1.78 -10.54
N ASN A 235 -9.41 2.40 -11.72
CA ASN A 235 -9.11 1.75 -12.98
C ASN A 235 -7.73 2.18 -13.48
N ARG A 236 -6.87 1.23 -13.86
CA ARG A 236 -5.66 1.52 -14.67
C ARG A 236 -6.07 1.56 -16.13
N ILE A 237 -5.94 2.75 -16.73
CA ILE A 237 -6.42 3.02 -18.08
C ILE A 237 -5.24 3.07 -19.06
N LEU A 238 -5.28 2.22 -20.09
CA LEU A 238 -4.32 2.21 -21.20
C LEU A 238 -5.03 2.56 -22.52
N TYR A 239 -4.23 2.95 -23.53
CA TYR A 239 -4.73 3.17 -24.90
C TYR A 239 -4.13 2.20 -25.92
N PHE A 240 -4.93 1.85 -26.92
CA PHE A 240 -4.64 0.84 -27.95
C PHE A 240 -5.00 1.36 -29.34
N GLY A 241 -4.30 0.86 -30.36
CA GLY A 241 -4.61 1.09 -31.76
C GLY A 241 -5.76 0.22 -32.27
N LYS A 242 -6.42 0.68 -33.34
CA LYS A 242 -7.60 0.01 -33.94
C LYS A 242 -7.40 -1.47 -34.29
N THR A 243 -6.23 -1.84 -34.81
CA THR A 243 -5.93 -3.22 -35.23
C THR A 243 -5.62 -4.14 -34.05
N GLU A 244 -5.16 -3.60 -32.93
CA GLU A 244 -4.77 -4.38 -31.75
C GLU A 244 -6.02 -4.97 -31.06
N ILE A 245 -7.12 -4.23 -31.04
CA ILE A 245 -8.34 -4.61 -30.29
C ILE A 245 -9.07 -5.80 -30.88
N ASN A 246 -8.98 -5.98 -32.19
CA ASN A 246 -9.61 -7.09 -32.89
C ASN A 246 -8.72 -8.34 -32.89
N VAL A 247 -7.41 -8.19 -32.67
CA VAL A 247 -6.42 -9.27 -32.66
C VAL A 247 -6.27 -9.85 -31.25
N TYR A 248 -6.30 -9.01 -30.23
CA TYR A 248 -6.29 -9.44 -28.84
C TYR A 248 -7.73 -9.68 -28.36
N ALA A 249 -8.31 -10.85 -28.68
CA ALA A 249 -9.65 -11.27 -28.24
C ALA A 249 -9.85 -11.22 -26.70
N ASN A 250 -8.76 -11.13 -25.94
CA ASN A 250 -8.68 -11.07 -24.48
C ASN A 250 -8.02 -9.77 -23.99
N LEU A 251 -8.47 -8.59 -24.43
CA LEU A 251 -8.10 -7.33 -23.76
C LEU A 251 -8.71 -7.18 -22.35
N ILE A 252 -9.41 -8.21 -21.88
CA ILE A 252 -10.01 -8.28 -20.55
C ILE A 252 -8.95 -8.80 -19.56
N ASN A 253 -8.55 -7.91 -18.65
CA ASN A 253 -8.06 -8.22 -17.31
C ASN A 253 -6.77 -9.06 -17.23
N THR A 254 -5.65 -8.51 -17.71
CA THR A 254 -4.32 -8.94 -17.27
C THR A 254 -3.91 -8.19 -16.00
N THR A 255 -4.78 -8.34 -14.98
CA THR A 255 -4.53 -8.21 -13.55
C THR A 255 -3.84 -6.92 -13.05
N CYS A 256 -4.15 -6.55 -11.81
CA CYS A 256 -3.56 -5.38 -11.17
C CYS A 256 -2.10 -5.60 -10.79
N TYR A 257 -1.27 -6.11 -11.70
CA TYR A 257 0.09 -6.56 -11.42
C TYR A 257 1.11 -5.44 -11.58
N CYS A 258 2.12 -5.53 -10.75
CA CYS A 258 3.40 -4.87 -10.84
C CYS A 258 4.45 -5.98 -10.92
N ASN A 259 4.89 -6.29 -12.13
CA ASN A 259 5.89 -7.31 -12.39
C ASN A 259 7.26 -6.82 -11.94
N ALA A 260 7.95 -7.71 -11.24
CA ALA A 260 9.34 -7.54 -10.90
C ALA A 260 10.21 -8.46 -11.76
N GLU A 261 11.29 -7.90 -12.31
CA GLU A 261 12.26 -8.65 -13.12
C GLU A 261 13.55 -8.95 -12.35
N ASN A 262 13.75 -8.26 -11.22
CA ASN A 262 14.95 -8.32 -10.41
C ASN A 262 14.63 -8.80 -9.00
N GLU A 263 15.59 -9.46 -8.37
CA GLU A 263 15.50 -9.88 -6.96
C GLU A 263 15.47 -8.69 -5.99
N ASN A 264 16.03 -7.55 -6.38
CA ASN A 264 15.91 -6.30 -5.64
C ASN A 264 14.69 -5.54 -6.15
N ILE A 265 13.76 -5.19 -5.27
CA ILE A 265 12.49 -4.51 -5.56
C ILE A 265 12.57 -3.09 -5.01
N THR A 266 12.87 -2.13 -5.88
CA THR A 266 12.99 -0.70 -5.56
C THR A 266 12.02 0.13 -6.39
N LEU A 267 11.80 1.38 -6.00
CA LEU A 267 10.95 2.32 -6.74
C LEU A 267 11.36 2.49 -8.21
N ASP A 268 12.64 2.24 -8.54
CA ASP A 268 13.19 2.45 -9.88
C ASP A 268 13.14 1.20 -10.78
N ASN A 269 12.84 0.01 -10.23
CA ASN A 269 12.96 -1.24 -10.99
C ASN A 269 11.73 -2.17 -10.95
N VAL A 270 10.62 -1.72 -10.35
CA VAL A 270 9.32 -2.38 -10.52
C VAL A 270 8.76 -1.94 -11.88
N ASN A 271 9.11 -2.70 -12.91
CA ASN A 271 9.21 -2.24 -14.30
C ASN A 271 7.90 -2.17 -15.11
N THR A 272 6.71 -2.28 -14.51
CA THR A 272 5.49 -2.43 -15.32
C THR A 272 4.81 -1.11 -15.66
N PHE A 273 4.51 -0.26 -14.67
CA PHE A 273 3.75 0.98 -14.87
C PHE A 273 4.16 2.05 -13.85
N PRO A 274 3.98 3.35 -14.16
CA PRO A 274 4.30 4.42 -13.21
C PRO A 274 3.56 4.25 -11.87
N ASP A 275 2.31 3.81 -11.90
CA ASP A 275 1.50 3.63 -10.69
C ASP A 275 2.02 2.54 -9.73
N CYS A 276 2.83 1.59 -10.19
CA CYS A 276 3.53 0.63 -9.34
C CYS A 276 4.55 1.30 -8.42
N ARG A 277 5.08 2.46 -8.81
CA ARG A 277 6.03 3.25 -8.02
C ARG A 277 5.29 4.18 -7.04
N TYR A 278 4.20 4.79 -7.49
CA TYR A 278 3.54 5.87 -6.76
C TYR A 278 2.30 5.44 -5.96
N ASN A 279 1.72 4.27 -6.28
CA ASN A 279 0.49 3.77 -5.67
C ASN A 279 0.46 2.23 -5.63
N SER A 280 1.56 1.64 -5.18
CA SER A 280 1.77 0.19 -5.11
C SER A 280 0.71 -0.55 -4.26
N SER A 281 0.07 0.13 -3.29
CA SER A 281 -1.01 -0.42 -2.47
C SER A 281 -2.25 -0.84 -3.25
N LEU A 282 -2.47 -0.33 -4.46
CA LEU A 282 -3.57 -0.78 -5.32
C LEU A 282 -3.24 -2.02 -6.15
N PHE A 283 -2.00 -2.50 -6.13
CA PHE A 283 -1.50 -3.48 -7.08
C PHE A 283 -0.85 -4.68 -6.40
N ASP A 284 -0.86 -5.81 -7.10
CA ASP A 284 -0.22 -7.04 -6.68
C ASP A 284 1.23 -7.05 -7.15
N LEU A 285 2.16 -7.28 -6.23
CA LEU A 285 3.55 -7.53 -6.60
C LEU A 285 3.64 -8.93 -7.24
N ASN A 286 3.93 -8.98 -8.54
CA ASN A 286 4.04 -10.24 -9.27
C ASN A 286 5.52 -10.65 -9.38
N LEU A 287 5.87 -11.75 -8.70
CA LEU A 287 7.23 -12.30 -8.69
C LEU A 287 7.38 -13.54 -9.57
N THR A 288 6.36 -13.91 -10.35
CA THR A 288 6.32 -15.20 -11.07
C THR A 288 7.42 -15.36 -12.12
N THR A 289 7.92 -14.25 -12.66
CA THR A 289 9.02 -14.21 -13.64
C THR A 289 10.41 -14.31 -12.99
N ILE A 290 10.53 -14.04 -11.69
CA ILE A 290 11.83 -14.06 -11.01
C ILE A 290 12.33 -15.50 -10.88
N GLY A 291 13.59 -15.69 -11.25
CA GLY A 291 14.27 -16.97 -11.17
C GLY A 291 13.72 -18.00 -12.16
N GLU A 292 13.02 -17.61 -13.23
CA GLU A 292 12.53 -18.55 -14.26
C GLU A 292 13.62 -19.54 -14.74
N ASN A 293 14.85 -19.07 -14.85
CA ASN A 293 16.01 -19.88 -15.25
C ASN A 293 16.65 -20.70 -14.11
N LYS A 294 16.11 -20.63 -12.88
CA LYS A 294 16.62 -21.36 -11.70
C LYS A 294 15.88 -22.67 -11.49
N SER A 295 16.60 -23.66 -10.95
CA SER A 295 16.02 -24.94 -10.52
C SER A 295 14.98 -24.72 -9.41
N GLU A 296 13.96 -25.59 -9.33
CA GLU A 296 12.96 -25.58 -8.24
C GLU A 296 13.58 -25.79 -6.85
N SER A 297 14.76 -26.40 -6.79
CA SER A 297 15.52 -26.61 -5.55
C SER A 297 16.25 -25.36 -5.04
N GLU A 298 16.38 -24.32 -5.86
CA GLU A 298 17.09 -23.09 -5.49
C GLU A 298 16.17 -22.14 -4.73
N ASN A 299 16.72 -21.49 -3.70
CA ASN A 299 16.01 -20.42 -3.00
C ASN A 299 16.08 -19.14 -3.83
N ILE A 300 14.95 -18.42 -3.93
CA ILE A 300 14.89 -17.08 -4.51
C ILE A 300 14.87 -16.07 -3.38
N ASN A 301 15.91 -15.25 -3.27
CA ASN A 301 15.97 -14.17 -2.29
C ASN A 301 15.43 -12.91 -2.93
N ILE A 302 14.44 -12.29 -2.28
CA ILE A 302 13.83 -11.04 -2.72
C ILE A 302 14.16 -9.98 -1.67
N TYR A 303 14.68 -8.84 -2.11
CA TYR A 303 14.99 -7.71 -1.24
C TYR A 303 14.04 -6.56 -1.57
N VAL A 304 13.18 -6.18 -0.64
CA VAL A 304 12.13 -5.18 -0.87
C VAL A 304 12.46 -3.84 -0.20
N ASN A 305 12.24 -2.76 -0.94
CA ASN A 305 12.22 -1.38 -0.45
C ASN A 305 10.82 -0.75 -0.55
N VAL A 306 10.06 -1.11 -1.59
CA VAL A 306 8.64 -0.77 -1.67
C VAL A 306 7.85 -1.70 -0.75
N THR A 307 7.35 -1.17 0.37
CA THR A 307 6.80 -1.95 1.49
C THR A 307 5.28 -1.99 1.57
N GLN A 308 4.55 -1.38 0.63
CA GLN A 308 3.08 -1.39 0.61
C GLN A 308 2.56 -2.01 -0.68
N TRP A 309 1.78 -3.07 -0.58
CA TRP A 309 1.22 -3.78 -1.72
C TRP A 309 -0.22 -4.20 -1.43
N PHE A 310 -1.04 -4.36 -2.48
CA PHE A 310 -2.35 -4.97 -2.28
C PHE A 310 -2.21 -6.44 -1.91
N SER A 311 -1.46 -7.19 -2.72
CA SER A 311 -1.13 -8.60 -2.53
C SER A 311 0.24 -8.90 -3.15
N ILE A 312 0.67 -10.14 -3.06
CA ILE A 312 1.88 -10.65 -3.68
C ILE A 312 1.62 -12.01 -4.30
N ILE A 313 2.23 -12.25 -5.45
CA ILE A 313 2.00 -13.46 -6.25
C ILE A 313 3.33 -14.15 -6.47
N PHE A 314 3.35 -15.42 -6.08
CA PHE A 314 4.52 -16.27 -6.19
C PHE A 314 4.33 -17.31 -7.28
N LYS A 315 5.44 -17.75 -7.87
CA LYS A 315 5.42 -18.97 -8.68
C LYS A 315 5.29 -20.19 -7.77
N PRO A 316 4.35 -21.13 -8.02
CA PRO A 316 4.25 -22.37 -7.25
C PRO A 316 5.53 -23.22 -7.32
N ASN A 317 5.69 -24.15 -6.37
CA ASN A 317 6.80 -25.10 -6.27
C ASN A 317 8.19 -24.45 -6.13
N ARG A 318 8.24 -23.19 -5.68
CA ARG A 318 9.49 -22.47 -5.45
C ARG A 318 9.55 -21.93 -4.03
N LYS A 319 10.77 -21.77 -3.54
CA LYS A 319 11.02 -21.21 -2.22
C LYS A 319 11.47 -19.76 -2.31
N TYR A 320 10.63 -18.85 -1.84
CA TYR A 320 10.94 -17.43 -1.77
C TYR A 320 11.33 -17.01 -0.35
N ILE A 321 12.33 -16.14 -0.24
CA ILE A 321 12.75 -15.53 1.02
C ILE A 321 12.72 -14.02 0.84
N LEU A 322 11.77 -13.35 1.49
CA LEU A 322 11.63 -11.90 1.45
C LEU A 322 12.45 -11.27 2.57
N ASN A 323 13.28 -10.31 2.21
CA ASN A 323 14.17 -9.55 3.08
C ASN A 323 13.98 -8.05 2.84
N GLY A 324 14.28 -7.23 3.83
CA GLY A 324 14.29 -5.77 3.69
C GLY A 324 15.59 -5.35 3.05
N LEU A 325 15.53 -4.38 2.14
CA LEU A 325 16.71 -3.87 1.46
C LEU A 325 17.55 -2.99 2.40
N GLU A 326 16.90 -2.22 3.27
CA GLU A 326 17.53 -1.36 4.28
C GLU A 326 17.26 -1.83 5.71
N THR A 327 18.17 -1.54 6.64
CA THR A 327 18.07 -1.95 8.06
C THR A 327 16.87 -1.35 8.80
N HIS A 328 16.25 -0.31 8.24
CA HIS A 328 15.13 0.43 8.82
C HIS A 328 13.78 0.02 8.21
N GLU A 329 13.79 -0.58 7.01
CA GLU A 329 12.60 -1.10 6.32
C GLU A 329 12.31 -2.54 6.75
N ASN A 330 11.92 -2.68 8.01
CA ASN A 330 11.69 -3.98 8.62
C ASN A 330 10.26 -4.47 8.50
N THR A 331 9.37 -3.77 7.78
CA THR A 331 7.94 -4.11 7.74
C THR A 331 7.41 -4.04 6.31
N ILE A 332 6.75 -5.11 5.87
CA ILE A 332 5.96 -5.14 4.64
C ILE A 332 4.46 -5.17 4.99
N ASN A 333 3.68 -4.41 4.23
CA ASN A 333 2.25 -4.23 4.44
C ASN A 333 1.48 -4.79 3.23
N PHE A 334 0.45 -5.58 3.51
CA PHE A 334 -0.45 -6.15 2.51
C PHE A 334 -1.90 -5.83 2.87
N ASP A 335 -2.70 -5.43 1.88
CA ASP A 335 -4.16 -5.38 2.06
C ASP A 335 -4.73 -6.80 2.14
N THR A 336 -4.23 -7.70 1.32
CA THR A 336 -4.58 -9.12 1.32
C THR A 336 -3.32 -9.96 1.16
N LEU A 337 -3.17 -10.99 1.99
CA LEU A 337 -2.23 -12.08 1.75
C LEU A 337 -3.02 -13.38 1.68
N GLU A 338 -2.83 -14.14 0.60
CA GLU A 338 -3.43 -15.46 0.44
C GLU A 338 -2.37 -16.54 0.69
N ILE A 339 -2.71 -17.53 1.52
CA ILE A 339 -1.91 -18.73 1.71
C ILE A 339 -2.48 -19.81 0.80
N LEU A 340 -1.66 -20.22 -0.18
CA LEU A 340 -1.97 -21.26 -1.15
C LEU A 340 -1.10 -22.50 -0.96
N GLU A 341 -1.62 -23.65 -1.40
CA GLU A 341 -0.86 -24.88 -1.54
C GLU A 341 0.30 -24.72 -2.53
N ASN A 342 1.32 -25.55 -2.40
CA ASN A 342 2.52 -25.54 -3.25
C ASN A 342 3.37 -24.26 -3.18
N GLU A 343 3.05 -23.31 -2.31
CA GLU A 343 3.89 -22.14 -2.03
C GLU A 343 4.80 -22.38 -0.81
N ASN A 344 6.04 -21.88 -0.89
CA ASN A 344 7.01 -21.97 0.20
C ASN A 344 7.68 -20.62 0.43
N ILE A 345 7.15 -19.86 1.37
CA ILE A 345 7.46 -18.44 1.53
C ILE A 345 8.01 -18.20 2.93
N ILE A 346 9.17 -17.56 2.99
CA ILE A 346 9.78 -17.11 4.24
C ILE A 346 9.80 -15.58 4.25
N PHE A 347 9.11 -14.98 5.20
CA PHE A 347 9.19 -13.56 5.48
C PHE A 347 10.25 -13.32 6.56
N ASN A 348 11.37 -12.73 6.18
CA ASN A 348 12.43 -12.28 7.09
C ASN A 348 12.24 -10.80 7.51
N LEU A 349 10.99 -10.37 7.57
CA LEU A 349 10.52 -9.02 7.83
C LEU A 349 9.27 -9.09 8.70
N ASN A 350 8.94 -8.01 9.40
CA ASN A 350 7.62 -7.87 10.00
C ASN A 350 6.58 -7.81 8.86
N CYS A 351 5.43 -8.43 9.09
CA CYS A 351 4.33 -8.42 8.15
C CYS A 351 3.08 -7.83 8.81
N ASN A 352 2.52 -6.80 8.19
CA ASN A 352 1.23 -6.26 8.55
C ASN A 352 0.24 -6.60 7.44
N ILE A 353 -0.85 -7.27 7.79
CA ILE A 353 -1.82 -7.78 6.83
C ILE A 353 -3.20 -7.27 7.22
N SER A 354 -3.91 -6.61 6.32
CA SER A 354 -5.31 -6.22 6.59
C SER A 354 -6.21 -7.46 6.56
N THR A 355 -6.12 -8.25 5.49
CA THR A 355 -6.89 -9.48 5.27
C THR A 355 -5.97 -10.68 5.07
N LEU A 356 -6.00 -11.65 5.99
CA LEU A 356 -5.36 -12.95 5.75
C LEU A 356 -6.38 -13.92 5.18
N LYS A 357 -6.14 -14.46 3.99
CA LYS A 357 -6.97 -15.49 3.37
C LYS A 357 -6.24 -16.82 3.38
N ILE A 358 -6.88 -17.83 3.95
CA ILE A 358 -6.34 -19.20 4.03
C ILE A 358 -7.31 -20.11 3.28
N THR A 359 -6.97 -20.37 2.02
CA THR A 359 -7.74 -21.26 1.14
C THR A 359 -7.24 -22.69 1.22
N SER A 360 -5.95 -22.91 1.46
CA SER A 360 -5.35 -24.23 1.66
C SER A 360 -4.08 -24.12 2.52
N ILE A 361 -3.30 -25.20 2.63
CA ILE A 361 -2.08 -25.26 3.47
C ILE A 361 -0.84 -25.06 2.61
N GLY A 362 -0.22 -23.89 2.76
CA GLY A 362 1.09 -23.57 2.22
C GLY A 362 2.22 -23.70 3.24
N LYS A 363 3.47 -23.57 2.79
CA LYS A 363 4.65 -23.49 3.67
C LYS A 363 5.03 -22.04 3.92
N PHE A 364 4.20 -21.33 4.68
CA PHE A 364 4.44 -19.94 5.08
C PHE A 364 5.16 -19.87 6.42
N TYR A 365 6.23 -19.07 6.48
CA TYR A 365 7.03 -18.87 7.68
C TYR A 365 7.39 -17.41 7.88
N PHE A 366 6.89 -16.83 8.97
CA PHE A 366 7.17 -15.47 9.40
C PHE A 366 8.26 -15.49 10.48
N LYS A 367 9.47 -15.03 10.16
CA LYS A 367 10.60 -15.00 11.12
C LYS A 367 10.53 -13.83 12.10
N LYS A 368 9.75 -12.79 11.79
CA LYS A 368 9.57 -11.59 12.60
C LYS A 368 8.10 -11.45 12.99
N ASN A 369 7.66 -10.25 13.38
CA ASN A 369 6.31 -10.05 13.90
C ASN A 369 5.26 -10.13 12.79
N LEU A 370 4.08 -10.64 13.12
CA LEU A 370 2.93 -10.70 12.23
C LEU A 370 1.71 -10.06 12.89
N VAL A 371 1.14 -9.05 12.22
CA VAL A 371 -0.08 -8.37 12.65
C VAL A 371 -1.17 -8.56 11.61
N ILE A 372 -2.35 -9.00 12.04
CA ILE A 372 -3.55 -9.09 11.21
C ILE A 372 -4.57 -8.05 11.71
N ASN A 373 -4.85 -7.03 10.89
CA ASN A 373 -5.56 -5.82 11.33
C ASN A 373 -7.09 -5.93 11.25
N THR A 374 -7.61 -6.56 10.20
CA THR A 374 -9.05 -6.41 9.86
C THR A 374 -9.78 -7.73 9.89
N GLN A 375 -9.35 -8.72 9.10
CA GLN A 375 -10.12 -9.94 8.90
C GLN A 375 -9.25 -11.15 8.57
N ILE A 376 -9.77 -12.33 8.91
CA ILE A 376 -9.23 -13.64 8.52
C ILE A 376 -10.35 -14.40 7.82
N ILE A 377 -10.09 -14.80 6.58
CA ILE A 377 -11.04 -15.55 5.75
C ILE A 377 -10.52 -16.96 5.58
N ILE A 378 -11.34 -17.95 5.93
CA ILE A 378 -10.98 -19.36 5.87
C ILE A 378 -11.99 -20.05 4.97
N SER A 379 -11.53 -20.51 3.81
CA SER A 379 -12.43 -21.06 2.79
C SER A 379 -12.58 -22.58 2.88
N GLU A 380 -11.61 -23.28 3.46
CA GLU A 380 -11.67 -24.74 3.63
C GLU A 380 -12.17 -25.15 5.03
N THR A 381 -13.14 -26.07 5.06
CA THR A 381 -13.71 -26.60 6.30
C THR A 381 -12.77 -27.57 7.03
N ASN A 382 -11.80 -28.17 6.33
CA ASN A 382 -10.88 -29.19 6.86
C ASN A 382 -9.52 -28.61 7.33
N LEU A 383 -9.51 -27.38 7.82
CA LEU A 383 -8.30 -26.74 8.38
C LEU A 383 -8.21 -26.84 9.91
N THR A 384 -9.24 -27.37 10.55
CA THR A 384 -9.23 -27.68 11.99
C THR A 384 -8.17 -28.74 12.29
N ASN A 385 -7.45 -28.61 13.41
CA ASN A 385 -6.39 -29.54 13.81
C ASN A 385 -5.21 -29.61 12.83
N LYS A 386 -4.91 -28.49 12.16
CA LYS A 386 -3.75 -28.35 11.28
C LYS A 386 -2.98 -27.07 11.61
N ILE A 387 -1.67 -27.12 11.40
CA ILE A 387 -0.82 -25.94 11.49
C ILE A 387 -0.94 -25.19 10.17
N LEU A 388 -1.38 -23.93 10.23
CA LEU A 388 -1.65 -23.10 9.06
C LEU A 388 -0.38 -22.45 8.53
N PHE A 389 0.48 -21.97 9.44
CA PHE A 389 1.78 -21.36 9.14
C PHE A 389 2.66 -21.31 10.40
N ALA A 390 3.95 -21.00 10.21
CA ALA A 390 4.89 -20.80 11.32
C ALA A 390 5.18 -19.31 11.57
N LEU A 391 5.44 -18.96 12.83
CA LEU A 391 5.74 -17.61 13.26
C LEU A 391 6.71 -17.61 14.47
N ASP A 392 7.87 -16.97 14.32
CA ASP A 392 8.85 -16.81 15.40
C ASP A 392 8.52 -15.60 16.29
N GLY A 393 8.27 -14.44 15.67
CA GLY A 393 8.02 -13.18 16.37
C GLY A 393 6.63 -13.08 17.02
N ASP A 394 6.27 -11.86 17.42
CA ASP A 394 4.98 -11.61 18.06
C ASP A 394 3.82 -11.79 17.07
N PHE A 395 2.70 -12.30 17.60
CA PHE A 395 1.46 -12.49 16.85
C PHE A 395 0.37 -11.59 17.41
N SER A 396 -0.29 -10.83 16.55
CA SER A 396 -1.42 -9.99 16.96
C SER A 396 -2.57 -10.10 15.95
N GLU A 397 -3.75 -10.47 16.46
CA GLU A 397 -5.03 -10.32 15.75
C GLU A 397 -5.82 -9.18 16.38
N VAL A 398 -6.05 -8.11 15.61
CA VAL A 398 -6.67 -6.90 16.17
C VAL A 398 -8.19 -7.06 16.33
N LYS A 399 -8.86 -7.84 15.46
CA LYS A 399 -10.34 -7.88 15.39
C LYS A 399 -11.00 -9.27 15.39
N THR A 400 -10.26 -10.35 15.15
CA THR A 400 -10.86 -11.67 14.86
C THR A 400 -10.74 -12.68 15.99
N SER A 401 -9.58 -12.79 16.66
CA SER A 401 -9.30 -13.83 17.67
C SER A 401 -9.58 -15.27 17.20
N LEU A 402 -9.38 -15.55 15.91
CA LEU A 402 -9.70 -16.82 15.25
C LEU A 402 -8.54 -17.82 15.29
N LEU A 403 -7.30 -17.34 15.39
CA LEU A 403 -6.10 -18.17 15.45
C LEU A 403 -5.49 -18.15 16.85
N SER A 404 -4.76 -19.19 17.14
CA SER A 404 -3.98 -19.40 18.35
C SER A 404 -2.56 -19.77 17.98
N LYS A 405 -1.61 -19.48 18.88
CA LYS A 405 -0.19 -19.76 18.69
C LYS A 405 0.36 -20.55 19.88
N CYS A 406 1.16 -21.58 19.58
CA CYS A 406 2.05 -22.20 20.57
C CYS A 406 3.36 -22.63 19.90
N GLY A 407 4.47 -22.42 20.60
CA GLY A 407 5.80 -22.45 20.00
C GLY A 407 5.84 -21.54 18.77
N LYS A 408 6.12 -22.13 17.61
CA LYS A 408 6.09 -21.42 16.32
C LYS A 408 4.79 -21.62 15.54
N ARG A 409 3.90 -22.49 16.01
CA ARG A 409 2.76 -23.02 15.24
C ARG A 409 1.58 -22.10 15.39
N VAL A 410 1.01 -21.65 14.28
CA VAL A 410 -0.26 -20.91 14.28
C VAL A 410 -1.36 -21.80 13.68
N TYR A 411 -2.48 -21.89 14.39
CA TYR A 411 -3.58 -22.81 14.08
C TYR A 411 -4.92 -22.19 14.51
N LEU A 412 -6.04 -22.82 14.15
CA LEU A 412 -7.36 -22.32 14.53
C LEU A 412 -7.62 -22.49 16.03
N THR A 413 -8.15 -21.48 16.71
CA THR A 413 -8.45 -21.53 18.15
C THR A 413 -9.40 -22.67 18.52
N LYS A 414 -10.30 -23.07 17.61
CA LYS A 414 -11.19 -24.22 17.79
C LYS A 414 -10.52 -25.59 17.62
N SER A 415 -9.24 -25.64 17.30
CA SER A 415 -8.51 -26.90 17.15
C SER A 415 -8.29 -27.56 18.50
N GLU A 416 -8.19 -28.88 18.47
CA GLU A 416 -7.82 -29.69 19.61
C GLU A 416 -6.42 -29.36 20.11
N TYR A 417 -6.19 -29.70 21.38
CA TYR A 417 -4.95 -29.50 22.12
C TYR A 417 -3.70 -30.08 21.45
N ASN A 418 -3.88 -31.02 20.52
CA ASN A 418 -2.80 -31.73 19.83
C ASN A 418 -1.87 -30.81 19.02
N MET A 419 -2.25 -29.57 18.74
CA MET A 419 -1.42 -28.61 17.99
C MET A 419 -0.14 -28.20 18.74
N CYS A 420 -0.14 -28.25 20.07
CA CYS A 420 0.98 -27.83 20.91
C CYS A 420 1.84 -29.00 21.42
N LEU A 421 1.56 -30.21 20.95
CA LEU A 421 2.24 -31.41 21.43
C LEU A 421 3.62 -31.57 20.76
N CYS A 422 4.57 -31.97 21.60
CA CYS A 422 5.85 -32.54 21.24
C CYS A 422 5.89 -33.95 21.80
N ASN A 423 5.61 -34.93 20.95
CA ASN A 423 5.48 -36.33 21.35
C ASN A 423 6.85 -37.01 21.35
N TYR A 424 7.21 -37.66 22.43
CA TYR A 424 8.38 -38.51 22.53
C TYR A 424 7.95 -39.98 22.55
N THR A 425 8.06 -40.65 21.41
CA THR A 425 7.47 -41.98 21.15
C THR A 425 8.40 -43.16 21.52
N GLU A 426 7.85 -44.38 21.59
CA GLU A 426 8.50 -45.63 22.10
C GLU A 426 9.87 -45.98 21.49
N ASN A 427 10.24 -45.39 20.35
CA ASN A 427 11.54 -45.61 19.70
C ASN A 427 12.53 -44.43 19.87
N GLY A 428 12.28 -43.54 20.83
CA GLY A 428 13.06 -42.32 21.01
C GLY A 428 12.86 -41.30 19.88
N ILE A 429 11.75 -41.43 19.14
CA ILE A 429 11.42 -40.61 18.00
C ILE A 429 10.52 -39.47 18.45
N TRP A 430 10.92 -38.23 18.13
CA TRP A 430 10.08 -37.06 18.27
C TRP A 430 9.02 -37.00 17.18
N ASP A 431 7.79 -36.69 17.54
CA ASP A 431 6.71 -36.36 16.62
C ASP A 431 6.14 -34.98 16.98
N PRO A 432 6.21 -33.99 16.07
CA PRO A 432 6.72 -34.08 14.69
C PRO A 432 8.23 -34.33 14.58
N LYS A 433 8.66 -35.10 13.55
CA LYS A 433 10.07 -35.52 13.32
C LYS A 433 10.95 -34.41 12.71
N GLY A 434 12.16 -34.20 13.26
CA GLY A 434 13.28 -33.49 12.63
C GLY A 434 13.62 -32.10 13.23
N TYR A 435 14.79 -31.54 12.90
CA TYR A 435 15.16 -30.14 13.21
C TYR A 435 14.74 -29.15 12.11
N ASP A 436 14.62 -29.65 10.87
CA ASP A 436 14.34 -28.85 9.68
C ASP A 436 12.89 -28.98 9.22
N GLY A 437 12.29 -27.81 8.93
CA GLY A 437 10.93 -27.67 8.43
C GLY A 437 10.17 -26.57 9.16
N VAL A 438 9.22 -25.94 8.46
CA VAL A 438 8.20 -25.06 9.03
C VAL A 438 7.54 -25.88 10.15
N ASN A 439 7.77 -25.52 11.42
CA ASN A 439 7.24 -26.17 12.66
C ASN A 439 8.01 -27.33 13.32
N ARG A 440 9.20 -27.76 12.84
CA ARG A 440 9.86 -28.98 13.39
C ARG A 440 10.94 -28.70 14.43
N GLY A 441 11.57 -27.53 14.39
CA GLY A 441 12.60 -27.14 15.36
C GLY A 441 12.08 -26.61 16.70
N ASP A 442 10.77 -26.47 16.90
CA ASP A 442 10.21 -25.81 18.09
C ASP A 442 10.24 -26.69 19.36
N CYS A 443 10.07 -28.01 19.21
CA CYS A 443 10.24 -28.99 20.29
C CYS A 443 11.69 -29.04 20.82
N PHE A 444 12.65 -28.64 19.98
CA PHE A 444 14.08 -28.65 20.31
C PHE A 444 14.61 -27.26 20.69
N ASN A 445 13.78 -26.22 20.64
CA ASN A 445 14.18 -24.86 20.96
C ASN A 445 13.66 -24.45 22.35
N ASN A 446 14.60 -24.28 23.27
CA ASN A 446 14.32 -23.94 24.66
C ASN A 446 13.49 -22.66 24.84
N ASN A 447 13.59 -21.70 23.91
CA ASN A 447 12.83 -20.44 23.98
C ASN A 447 11.36 -20.62 23.64
N THR A 448 11.00 -21.69 22.91
CA THR A 448 9.62 -21.97 22.49
C THR A 448 8.95 -23.07 23.31
N GLN A 449 9.72 -23.97 23.92
CA GLN A 449 9.22 -25.07 24.75
C GLN A 449 8.29 -24.59 25.89
N ASN A 450 8.50 -23.38 26.41
CA ASN A 450 7.72 -22.79 27.51
C ASN A 450 6.24 -22.50 27.15
N THR A 451 5.87 -22.69 25.88
CA THR A 451 4.50 -22.61 25.35
C THR A 451 3.98 -23.94 24.79
N LEU A 452 4.83 -24.98 24.78
CA LEU A 452 4.54 -26.30 24.24
C LEU A 452 4.33 -27.34 25.34
N THR A 453 3.70 -28.45 24.96
CA THR A 453 3.47 -29.61 25.82
C THR A 453 4.38 -30.76 25.39
N LEU A 454 5.22 -31.23 26.30
CA LEU A 454 5.93 -32.49 26.12
C LEU A 454 5.01 -33.65 26.49
N GLN A 455 4.76 -34.56 25.56
CA GLN A 455 4.04 -35.80 25.84
C GLN A 455 4.99 -36.99 25.73
N ILE A 456 5.19 -37.70 26.83
CA ILE A 456 6.06 -38.87 26.87
C ILE A 456 5.23 -40.13 26.68
N LEU A 457 5.42 -40.73 25.50
CA LEU A 457 4.79 -41.94 25.02
C LEU A 457 5.78 -43.11 24.97
N SER A 458 6.85 -43.05 25.76
CA SER A 458 7.89 -44.09 25.83
C SER A 458 8.18 -44.44 27.28
N SER A 459 8.57 -45.70 27.54
CA SER A 459 9.03 -46.16 28.85
C SER A 459 10.42 -45.61 29.23
N GLN A 460 11.18 -45.10 28.26
CA GLN A 460 12.47 -44.44 28.47
C GLN A 460 12.52 -43.14 27.66
N MET A 461 13.03 -42.06 28.26
CA MET A 461 13.41 -40.85 27.54
C MET A 461 14.93 -40.72 27.55
N ASN A 462 15.56 -40.70 26.37
CA ASN A 462 17.02 -40.65 26.24
C ASN A 462 17.61 -39.33 26.77
N GLU A 463 18.89 -39.41 27.13
CA GLU A 463 19.66 -38.37 27.83
C GLU A 463 19.59 -37.00 27.15
N ILE A 464 18.96 -36.05 27.83
CA ILE A 464 18.84 -34.66 27.39
C ILE A 464 20.03 -33.87 27.95
N SER A 465 20.90 -33.37 27.07
CA SER A 465 22.14 -32.65 27.43
C SER A 465 21.97 -31.15 27.67
N THR A 466 20.79 -30.59 27.38
CA THR A 466 20.49 -29.15 27.53
C THR A 466 19.28 -28.91 28.43
N PRO A 467 19.29 -27.86 29.27
CA PRO A 467 18.15 -27.53 30.13
C PRO A 467 16.88 -27.34 29.31
N GLN A 468 15.75 -27.87 29.79
CA GLN A 468 14.45 -27.73 29.11
C GLN A 468 13.44 -27.01 29.97
N THR A 469 12.57 -26.21 29.33
CA THR A 469 11.50 -25.49 30.01
C THR A 469 10.20 -25.67 29.25
N TRP A 470 9.30 -26.51 29.76
CA TRP A 470 8.03 -26.83 29.11
C TRP A 470 6.87 -26.05 29.73
N ASN A 471 5.83 -25.77 28.94
CA ASN A 471 4.57 -25.29 29.52
C ASN A 471 3.92 -26.41 30.34
N ARG A 472 3.88 -27.61 29.78
CA ARG A 472 3.29 -28.79 30.39
C ARG A 472 4.06 -30.05 30.02
N ILE A 473 4.12 -31.01 30.94
CA ILE A 473 4.66 -32.36 30.70
C ILE A 473 3.55 -33.36 31.02
N GLU A 474 3.33 -34.30 30.10
CA GLU A 474 2.35 -35.38 30.22
C GLU A 474 3.02 -36.74 30.17
N ILE A 475 2.81 -37.54 31.21
CA ILE A 475 3.27 -38.93 31.28
C ILE A 475 2.08 -39.86 31.07
N ASN A 476 2.04 -40.51 29.90
CA ASN A 476 0.92 -41.37 29.51
C ASN A 476 1.26 -42.86 29.53
N VAL A 477 2.55 -43.21 29.63
CA VAL A 477 3.03 -44.60 29.63
C VAL A 477 3.46 -45.02 31.03
N LYS A 478 3.37 -46.31 31.32
CA LYS A 478 3.69 -46.86 32.64
C LYS A 478 5.21 -46.95 32.84
N ASP A 479 5.65 -46.61 34.05
CA ASP A 479 7.02 -46.79 34.53
C ASP A 479 8.06 -46.06 33.66
N VAL A 480 7.77 -44.79 33.30
CA VAL A 480 8.68 -43.96 32.51
C VAL A 480 9.92 -43.63 33.32
N ASN A 481 11.08 -43.87 32.75
CA ASN A 481 12.36 -43.42 33.30
C ASN A 481 12.87 -42.22 32.50
N VAL A 482 12.91 -41.04 33.14
CA VAL A 482 13.43 -39.80 32.55
C VAL A 482 14.86 -39.60 33.04
N THR A 483 15.82 -39.77 32.13
CA THR A 483 17.24 -39.50 32.36
C THR A 483 17.66 -38.27 31.58
N SER A 484 18.36 -37.35 32.23
CA SER A 484 18.94 -36.15 31.62
C SER A 484 20.17 -35.72 32.43
N THR A 485 21.06 -34.93 31.83
CA THR A 485 22.22 -34.35 32.53
C THR A 485 21.97 -32.89 32.91
N SER A 486 20.76 -32.39 32.71
CA SER A 486 20.40 -30.98 32.87
C SER A 486 19.02 -30.82 33.50
N ASN A 487 18.73 -29.60 33.98
CA ASN A 487 17.49 -29.32 34.69
C ASN A 487 16.28 -29.34 33.75
N VAL A 488 15.20 -29.98 34.21
CA VAL A 488 13.89 -29.94 33.54
C VAL A 488 12.97 -29.02 34.35
N THR A 489 12.42 -28.00 33.71
CA THR A 489 11.42 -27.10 34.30
C THR A 489 10.09 -27.29 33.58
N THR A 490 8.99 -27.33 34.32
CA THR A 490 7.63 -27.29 33.76
C THR A 490 6.71 -26.42 34.61
N LYS A 491 5.69 -25.79 34.02
CA LYS A 491 4.63 -25.17 34.83
C LYS A 491 3.72 -26.23 35.42
N THR A 492 3.30 -27.17 34.59
CA THR A 492 2.32 -28.19 34.95
C THR A 492 2.86 -29.59 34.62
N LEU A 493 2.72 -30.52 35.56
CA LEU A 493 3.03 -31.93 35.35
C LEU A 493 1.77 -32.78 35.51
N LEU A 494 1.41 -33.55 34.48
CA LEU A 494 0.32 -34.52 34.52
C LEU A 494 0.86 -35.94 34.50
N LEU A 495 0.48 -36.71 35.51
CA LEU A 495 0.87 -38.10 35.70
C LEU A 495 -0.35 -38.99 35.53
N HIS A 496 -0.56 -39.50 34.31
CA HIS A 496 -1.55 -40.54 34.06
C HIS A 496 -1.07 -41.93 34.51
N LYS A 497 0.25 -42.08 34.69
CA LYS A 497 0.96 -43.29 35.12
C LYS A 497 2.23 -42.92 35.91
N CYS A 498 2.98 -43.93 36.34
CA CYS A 498 4.20 -43.78 37.15
C CYS A 498 5.38 -43.21 36.34
N ALA A 499 6.13 -42.28 36.94
CA ALA A 499 7.39 -41.77 36.38
C ALA A 499 8.51 -41.74 37.41
N THR A 500 9.71 -42.12 37.00
CA THR A 500 10.96 -41.93 37.74
C THR A 500 11.79 -40.86 37.05
N PHE A 501 12.07 -39.76 37.74
CA PHE A 501 12.98 -38.72 37.28
C PHE A 501 14.33 -38.92 37.96
N ASN A 502 15.37 -39.17 37.18
CA ASN A 502 16.76 -39.24 37.66
C ASN A 502 17.47 -37.90 37.46
N VAL A 503 16.71 -36.80 37.57
CA VAL A 503 17.16 -35.42 37.32
C VAL A 503 16.42 -34.41 38.18
N PRO A 504 17.00 -33.21 38.42
CA PRO A 504 16.26 -32.11 39.03
C PRO A 504 15.08 -31.68 38.16
N LEU A 505 13.88 -31.90 38.69
CA LEU A 505 12.61 -31.44 38.11
C LEU A 505 12.07 -30.25 38.92
N LYS A 506 11.91 -29.10 38.27
CA LYS A 506 11.28 -27.92 38.86
C LYS A 506 9.87 -27.74 38.32
N ILE A 507 8.88 -27.70 39.21
CA ILE A 507 7.48 -27.50 38.86
C ILE A 507 7.03 -26.17 39.44
N THR A 508 6.55 -25.26 38.58
CA THR A 508 6.29 -23.87 39.01
C THR A 508 4.83 -23.55 39.29
N SER A 509 3.88 -24.42 38.92
CA SER A 509 2.45 -24.17 39.12
C SER A 509 1.72 -25.36 39.77
N SER A 510 1.59 -26.50 39.08
CA SER A 510 0.74 -27.60 39.55
C SER A 510 1.25 -28.99 39.16
N ILE A 511 0.84 -29.98 39.95
CA ILE A 511 1.03 -31.41 39.71
C ILE A 511 -0.34 -32.07 39.81
N GLU A 512 -0.69 -32.86 38.80
CA GLU A 512 -1.96 -33.58 38.72
C GLU A 512 -1.71 -35.08 38.57
N PHE A 513 -2.30 -35.86 39.47
CA PHE A 513 -2.20 -37.32 39.49
C PHE A 513 -3.54 -37.92 39.06
N TYR A 514 -3.53 -38.75 38.01
CA TYR A 514 -4.66 -39.59 37.64
C TYR A 514 -4.45 -41.02 38.16
N THR A 515 -5.46 -41.88 38.02
CA THR A 515 -5.56 -43.20 38.68
C THR A 515 -4.26 -44.03 38.59
N ASN A 516 -3.61 -44.21 39.75
CA ASN A 516 -2.34 -44.93 39.97
C ASN A 516 -1.04 -44.22 39.51
N GLY A 517 -1.08 -42.91 39.23
CA GLY A 517 0.12 -42.11 38.97
C GLY A 517 0.89 -41.79 40.27
N TYR A 518 2.21 -41.95 40.25
CA TYR A 518 3.11 -41.41 41.27
C TYR A 518 4.42 -40.95 40.64
N ILE A 519 5.11 -40.04 41.31
CA ILE A 519 6.44 -39.57 40.92
C ILE A 519 7.49 -40.12 41.88
N LYS A 520 8.55 -40.71 41.33
CA LYS A 520 9.76 -41.08 42.06
C LYS A 520 10.88 -40.16 41.61
N MET A 521 11.50 -39.43 42.52
CA MET A 521 12.73 -38.70 42.24
C MET A 521 13.90 -39.47 42.81
N THR A 522 14.96 -39.68 42.02
CA THR A 522 16.22 -40.20 42.53
C THR A 522 17.25 -39.08 42.50
N SER A 523 17.87 -38.81 43.64
CA SER A 523 19.02 -37.91 43.70
C SER A 523 20.25 -38.66 43.19
N LYS A 524 20.98 -38.07 42.25
CA LYS A 524 22.42 -38.32 42.15
C LYS A 524 23.14 -37.27 42.97
#